data_AF-A0A947A7K8-F1
#
_entry.id   AF-A0A947A7K8-F1
#
_cell.length_a   1.000
_cell.length_b   1.000
_cell.length_c   1.000
_cell.angle_alpha   90.00
_cell.angle_beta   90.00
_cell.angle_gamma   90.00
#
_symmetry.space_group_name_H-M   'P 1'
#
loop_
_entity.id
_entity.type
_entity.pdbx_description
1 polymer ?
#
loop_
_entity_poly.entity_id
_entity_poly.type
_entity_poly.pdbx_seq_one_letter_code
_entity_poly.pdbx_strand_id
1 'polypeptide(L)'
;MNVLGIDIGGTGMKGAIVDSVTGDMLTERFRIPTPASRKPQEMADVVKQIVDHFNHKGPVGVGFPTIMKHGVCKSPGNLHKSWMNLNVKELFSTATGLPVSVINDAGAAGYATMNYGVGKGEQGLVIMITIGTGLGSGAFYNGELIPNFELGQIPYKKHDKIESWAAASAREREGLSLKKWAKRFDVFLGLVELLICPDLIILGGGTSKHFEEFKKYITIDTPVIPAELRNHAGIIGAAAAALHEIPQD
;
A
#
# COMPACT_ATOMS: atom_id res chain seq x y z
N MET A 1 -9.05 19.26 -4.39
CA MET A 1 -9.98 19.13 -3.24
C MET A 1 -9.14 18.70 -2.05
N ASN A 2 -9.48 19.12 -0.83
CA ASN A 2 -8.69 18.70 0.34
C ASN A 2 -9.26 17.39 0.87
N VAL A 3 -8.45 16.33 0.85
CA VAL A 3 -8.84 15.00 1.33
C VAL A 3 -7.92 14.60 2.47
N LEU A 4 -8.49 14.03 3.54
CA LEU A 4 -7.68 13.43 4.60
C LEU A 4 -7.27 12.03 4.16
N GLY A 5 -6.00 11.85 3.84
CA GLY A 5 -5.42 10.53 3.58
C GLY A 5 -5.00 9.86 4.88
N ILE A 6 -5.29 8.57 5.04
CA ILE A 6 -4.86 7.77 6.20
C ILE A 6 -4.17 6.49 5.70
N ASP A 7 -2.94 6.26 6.17
CA ASP A 7 -2.14 5.05 5.95
C ASP A 7 -2.16 4.18 7.21
N ILE A 8 -2.80 3.00 7.12
CA ILE A 8 -2.88 2.04 8.22
C ILE A 8 -1.74 1.02 8.10
N GLY A 9 -0.65 1.31 8.81
CA GLY A 9 0.49 0.40 8.90
C GLY A 9 0.43 -0.56 10.10
N GLY A 10 1.32 -1.56 10.10
CA GLY A 10 1.40 -2.55 11.17
C GLY A 10 1.84 -2.02 12.54
N THR A 11 2.55 -0.87 12.58
CA THR A 11 3.09 -0.27 13.83
C THR A 11 2.56 1.14 14.11
N GLY A 12 1.92 1.79 13.14
CA GLY A 12 1.31 3.10 13.32
C GLY A 12 0.33 3.43 12.21
N MET A 13 -0.74 4.12 12.59
CA MET A 13 -1.76 4.70 11.73
C MET A 13 -1.43 6.18 11.57
N LYS A 14 -1.33 6.66 10.32
CA LYS A 14 -0.86 8.01 10.02
C LYS A 14 -1.87 8.71 9.13
N GLY A 15 -2.10 10.00 9.34
CA GLY A 15 -2.90 10.79 8.41
C GLY A 15 -2.34 12.19 8.17
N ALA A 16 -2.75 12.78 7.06
CA ALA A 16 -2.50 14.18 6.74
C ALA A 16 -3.52 14.68 5.70
N ILE A 17 -3.72 15.99 5.65
CA ILE A 17 -4.52 16.61 4.60
C ILE A 17 -3.67 16.70 3.33
N VAL A 18 -4.24 16.24 2.23
CA VAL A 18 -3.60 16.20 0.91
C VAL A 18 -4.45 17.01 -0.07
N ASP A 19 -3.80 17.82 -0.90
CA ASP A 19 -4.43 18.33 -2.11
C ASP A 19 -4.51 17.19 -3.12
N SER A 20 -5.73 16.68 -3.33
CA SER A 20 -5.96 15.54 -4.21
C SER A 20 -5.84 15.85 -5.71
N VAL A 21 -5.52 17.08 -6.10
CA VAL A 21 -5.21 17.44 -7.49
C VAL A 21 -3.70 17.43 -7.74
N THR A 22 -2.91 17.92 -6.79
CA THR A 22 -1.45 18.03 -6.94
C THR A 22 -0.69 16.90 -6.27
N GLY A 23 -1.31 16.22 -5.29
CA GLY A 23 -0.66 15.25 -4.41
C GLY A 23 0.10 15.88 -3.24
N ASP A 24 0.02 17.21 -3.08
CA ASP A 24 0.77 17.92 -2.05
C ASP A 24 0.22 17.66 -0.64
N MET A 25 1.13 17.45 0.30
CA MET A 25 0.81 17.37 1.72
C MET A 25 0.60 18.78 2.27
N LEU A 26 -0.64 19.13 2.62
CA LEU A 26 -1.01 20.44 3.15
C LEU A 26 -0.74 20.57 4.66
N THR A 27 -0.52 19.45 5.34
CA THR A 27 -0.19 19.40 6.76
C THR A 27 0.97 18.45 7.01
N GLU A 28 1.62 18.62 8.17
CA GLU A 28 2.44 17.53 8.70
C GLU A 28 1.59 16.28 8.96
N ARG A 29 2.25 15.12 8.93
CA ARG A 29 1.56 13.86 9.26
C ARG A 29 1.34 13.76 10.77
N PHE A 30 0.13 13.38 11.14
CA PHE A 30 -0.19 12.96 12.49
C PHE A 30 -0.12 11.44 12.58
N ARG A 31 0.50 10.90 13.64
CA ARG A 31 0.71 9.45 13.80
C ARG A 31 0.24 9.00 15.18
N ILE A 32 -0.62 7.99 15.19
CA ILE A 32 -1.02 7.26 16.40
C ILE A 32 -0.49 5.81 16.28
N PRO A 33 0.07 5.21 17.35
CA PRO A 33 0.44 3.80 17.33
C PRO A 33 -0.75 2.90 16.97
N THR A 34 -0.53 1.88 16.14
CA THR A 34 -1.57 0.90 15.83
C THR A 34 -1.92 0.13 17.11
N PRO A 35 -3.20 0.03 17.51
CA PRO A 35 -3.59 -0.72 18.70
C PRO A 35 -3.04 -2.14 18.69
N ALA A 36 -2.51 -2.61 19.82
CA ALA A 36 -1.88 -3.93 19.91
C ALA A 36 -2.86 -5.06 19.51
N SER A 37 -4.14 -4.90 19.86
CA SER A 37 -5.22 -5.84 19.54
C SER A 37 -5.49 -5.98 18.03
N ARG A 38 -5.24 -4.91 17.27
CA ARG A 38 -5.62 -4.75 15.85
C ARG A 38 -7.10 -5.09 15.58
N LYS A 39 -7.97 -4.90 16.58
CA LYS A 39 -9.41 -5.15 16.46
C LYS A 39 -10.13 -4.02 15.71
N PRO A 40 -11.24 -4.32 15.02
CA PRO A 40 -11.97 -3.35 14.23
C PRO A 40 -12.34 -2.06 14.96
N GLN A 41 -13.01 -2.16 16.10
CA GLN A 41 -13.47 -0.97 16.82
C GLN A 41 -12.32 -0.08 17.30
N GLU A 42 -11.30 -0.67 17.92
CA GLU A 42 -10.14 0.09 18.41
C GLU A 42 -9.40 0.80 17.27
N MET A 43 -9.28 0.17 16.10
CA MET A 43 -8.70 0.82 14.93
C MET A 43 -9.63 1.92 14.36
N ALA A 44 -10.95 1.71 14.35
CA ALA A 44 -11.92 2.73 13.95
C ALA A 44 -11.87 3.96 14.85
N ASP A 45 -11.69 3.76 16.16
CA ASP A 45 -11.52 4.85 17.13
C ASP A 45 -10.24 5.65 16.85
N VAL A 46 -9.15 4.99 16.41
CA VAL A 46 -7.93 5.68 15.99
C VAL A 46 -8.13 6.46 14.69
N VAL A 47 -8.87 5.92 13.71
CA VAL A 47 -9.25 6.67 12.50
C VAL A 47 -10.03 7.93 12.89
N LYS A 48 -11.00 7.81 13.81
CA LYS A 48 -11.74 8.95 14.34
C LYS A 48 -10.82 9.98 15.02
N GLN A 49 -9.89 9.55 15.86
CA GLN A 49 -8.93 10.45 16.51
C GLN A 49 -8.09 11.24 15.50
N ILE A 50 -7.69 10.60 14.39
CA ILE A 50 -6.95 11.28 13.31
C ILE A 50 -7.85 12.33 12.63
N VAL A 51 -9.11 11.99 12.31
CA VAL A 51 -10.09 12.93 11.75
C VAL A 51 -10.28 14.13 12.68
N ASP A 52 -10.49 13.88 13.97
CA ASP A 52 -10.73 14.91 14.99
C ASP A 52 -9.49 15.82 15.17
N HIS A 53 -8.28 15.26 15.12
CA HIS A 53 -7.03 16.02 15.21
C HIS A 53 -6.93 17.11 14.13
N PHE A 54 -7.33 16.78 12.89
CA PHE A 54 -7.33 17.74 11.78
C PHE A 54 -8.60 18.59 11.71
N ASN A 55 -9.58 18.35 12.59
CA ASN A 55 -10.94 18.91 12.50
C ASN A 55 -11.53 18.78 11.08
N HIS A 56 -11.22 17.69 10.39
CA HIS A 56 -11.60 17.50 8.99
C HIS A 56 -13.10 17.18 8.88
N LYS A 57 -13.74 17.72 7.84
CA LYS A 57 -15.19 17.53 7.57
C LYS A 57 -15.48 17.01 6.16
N GLY A 58 -14.45 16.81 5.35
CA GLY A 58 -14.57 16.33 3.97
C GLY A 58 -14.37 14.82 3.84
N PRO A 59 -14.14 14.34 2.62
CA PRO A 59 -13.83 12.94 2.35
C PRO A 59 -12.56 12.45 3.04
N VAL A 60 -12.56 11.17 3.41
CA VAL A 60 -11.42 10.48 4.01
C VAL A 60 -11.03 9.29 3.13
N GLY A 61 -9.78 9.22 2.72
CA GLY A 61 -9.23 8.07 2.01
C GLY A 61 -8.39 7.22 2.93
N VAL A 62 -8.61 5.90 2.95
CA VAL A 62 -7.87 4.97 3.83
C VAL A 62 -7.15 3.89 3.03
N GLY A 63 -5.81 3.85 3.15
CA GLY A 63 -4.98 2.73 2.74
C GLY A 63 -4.96 1.65 3.82
N PHE A 64 -5.42 0.45 3.50
CA PHE A 64 -5.69 -0.62 4.45
C PHE A 64 -4.93 -1.90 4.07
N PRO A 65 -4.24 -2.58 5.02
CA PRO A 65 -3.24 -3.60 4.72
C PRO A 65 -3.86 -4.99 4.55
N THR A 66 -4.80 -5.14 3.60
CA THR A 66 -5.47 -6.40 3.31
C THR A 66 -6.13 -6.42 1.93
N ILE A 67 -6.52 -7.63 1.50
CA ILE A 67 -7.40 -7.93 0.38
C ILE A 67 -8.80 -7.39 0.66
N MET A 68 -9.26 -6.52 -0.24
CA MET A 68 -10.52 -5.80 -0.12
C MET A 68 -11.41 -6.06 -1.32
N LYS A 69 -12.64 -6.52 -1.09
CA LYS A 69 -13.65 -6.68 -2.14
C LYS A 69 -14.88 -5.87 -1.80
N HIS A 70 -15.13 -4.80 -2.56
CA HIS A 70 -16.25 -3.87 -2.36
C HIS A 70 -16.34 -3.35 -0.91
N GLY A 71 -15.23 -2.87 -0.36
CA GLY A 71 -15.16 -2.37 1.02
C GLY A 71 -15.17 -3.47 2.10
N VAL A 72 -15.26 -4.75 1.73
CA VAL A 72 -15.26 -5.89 2.65
C VAL A 72 -13.87 -6.53 2.71
N CYS A 73 -13.35 -6.74 3.91
CA CYS A 73 -12.09 -7.45 4.13
C CYS A 73 -12.27 -8.96 3.85
N LYS A 74 -11.39 -9.51 3.00
CA LYS A 74 -11.43 -10.93 2.59
C LYS A 74 -10.25 -11.76 3.07
N SER A 75 -9.28 -11.13 3.73
CA SER A 75 -8.18 -11.82 4.40
C SER A 75 -7.77 -11.04 5.64
N PRO A 76 -7.68 -11.61 6.84
CA PRO A 76 -7.19 -10.84 7.98
C PRO A 76 -5.72 -10.45 7.80
N GLY A 77 -4.92 -11.20 7.02
CA GLY A 77 -3.49 -10.94 6.89
C GLY A 77 -2.82 -10.86 8.26
N ASN A 78 -2.22 -9.72 8.57
CA ASN A 78 -1.60 -9.42 9.87
C ASN A 78 -2.54 -8.72 10.87
N LEU A 79 -3.82 -8.52 10.53
CA LEU A 79 -4.85 -7.94 11.39
C LEU A 79 -5.52 -9.02 12.26
N HIS A 80 -6.35 -8.57 13.21
CA HIS A 80 -7.16 -9.49 14.01
C HIS A 80 -8.16 -10.29 13.14
N LYS A 81 -8.40 -11.56 13.45
CA LYS A 81 -9.30 -12.44 12.68
C LYS A 81 -10.73 -11.93 12.51
N SER A 82 -11.19 -11.04 13.40
CA SER A 82 -12.53 -10.44 13.35
C SER A 82 -12.73 -9.45 12.20
N TRP A 83 -11.67 -9.13 11.44
CA TRP A 83 -11.81 -8.36 10.20
C TRP A 83 -12.39 -9.18 9.05
N MET A 84 -12.30 -10.51 9.11
CA MET A 84 -12.79 -11.38 8.04
C MET A 84 -14.28 -11.12 7.77
N ASN A 85 -14.60 -10.78 6.51
CA ASN A 85 -15.95 -10.43 6.04
C ASN A 85 -16.59 -9.17 6.68
N LEU A 86 -15.80 -8.34 7.36
CA LEU A 86 -16.28 -7.06 7.87
C LEU A 86 -16.22 -5.99 6.77
N ASN A 87 -17.26 -5.16 6.69
CA ASN A 87 -17.28 -3.96 5.84
C ASN A 87 -16.46 -2.84 6.50
N VAL A 88 -15.22 -2.66 6.04
CA VAL A 88 -14.26 -1.70 6.57
C VAL A 88 -14.70 -0.27 6.26
N LYS A 89 -15.22 -0.05 5.05
CA LYS A 89 -15.71 1.25 4.58
C LYS A 89 -16.84 1.75 5.48
N GLU A 90 -17.82 0.89 5.74
CA GLU A 90 -18.97 1.21 6.59
C GLU A 90 -18.57 1.43 8.05
N LEU A 91 -17.68 0.60 8.60
CA LEU A 91 -17.17 0.76 9.96
C LEU A 91 -16.52 2.13 10.16
N PHE A 92 -15.60 2.51 9.26
CA PHE A 92 -14.88 3.78 9.38
C PHE A 92 -15.79 4.98 9.07
N SER A 93 -16.71 4.85 8.11
CA SER A 93 -17.70 5.89 7.85
C SER A 93 -18.60 6.13 9.07
N THR A 94 -19.05 5.06 9.72
CA THR A 94 -19.87 5.15 10.94
C THR A 94 -19.11 5.77 12.10
N ALA A 95 -17.85 5.36 12.32
CA ALA A 95 -17.03 5.88 13.42
C ALA A 95 -16.69 7.37 13.26
N THR A 96 -16.50 7.83 12.03
CA THR A 96 -16.09 9.22 11.74
C THR A 96 -17.27 10.14 11.47
N GLY A 97 -18.40 9.60 11.03
CA GLY A 97 -19.53 10.37 10.49
C GLY A 97 -19.24 11.02 9.14
N LEU A 98 -18.20 10.56 8.42
CA LEU A 98 -17.73 11.14 7.16
C LEU A 98 -17.76 10.11 6.02
N PRO A 99 -17.77 10.56 4.75
CA PRO A 99 -17.56 9.68 3.61
C PRO A 99 -16.14 9.10 3.63
N VAL A 100 -16.03 7.77 3.75
CA VAL A 100 -14.75 7.05 3.73
C VAL A 100 -14.64 6.21 2.47
N SER A 101 -13.50 6.26 1.78
CA SER A 101 -13.07 5.25 0.82
C SER A 101 -11.98 4.37 1.43
N VAL A 102 -11.91 3.11 0.99
CA VAL A 102 -10.91 2.16 1.48
C VAL A 102 -10.30 1.43 0.31
N ILE A 103 -8.97 1.49 0.24
CA ILE A 103 -8.16 0.83 -0.77
C ILE A 103 -7.08 0.00 -0.08
N ASN A 104 -6.60 -1.05 -0.75
CA ASN A 104 -5.40 -1.76 -0.32
C ASN A 104 -4.19 -0.80 -0.22
N ASP A 105 -3.28 -1.02 0.72
CA ASP A 105 -2.12 -0.15 0.98
C ASP A 105 -1.11 -0.10 -0.19
N ALA A 106 -0.84 -1.22 -0.85
CA ALA A 106 -0.02 -1.26 -2.06
C ALA A 106 -0.75 -0.59 -3.25
N GLY A 107 -2.07 -0.77 -3.34
CA GLY A 107 -2.92 -0.02 -4.27
C GLY A 107 -2.85 1.50 -4.04
N ALA A 108 -2.92 1.96 -2.80
CA ALA A 108 -2.74 3.36 -2.44
C ALA A 108 -1.35 3.85 -2.88
N ALA A 109 -0.28 3.16 -2.50
CA ALA A 109 1.07 3.54 -2.89
C ALA A 109 1.23 3.63 -4.42
N GLY A 110 0.56 2.73 -5.15
CA GLY A 110 0.45 2.77 -6.60
C GLY A 110 -0.28 4.01 -7.10
N TYR A 111 -1.47 4.33 -6.58
CA TYR A 111 -2.21 5.55 -6.94
C TYR A 111 -1.36 6.81 -6.78
N ALA A 112 -0.64 6.93 -5.67
CA ALA A 112 0.25 8.07 -5.45
C ALA A 112 1.32 8.17 -6.55
N THR A 113 1.92 7.04 -6.89
CA THR A 113 3.04 6.98 -7.84
C THR A 113 2.58 7.16 -9.28
N MET A 114 1.42 6.61 -9.64
CA MET A 114 0.82 6.73 -10.98
C MET A 114 0.23 8.11 -11.24
N ASN A 115 -0.22 8.84 -10.22
CA ASN A 115 -0.81 10.17 -10.40
C ASN A 115 0.21 11.31 -10.25
N TYR A 116 1.17 11.17 -9.34
CA TYR A 116 2.05 12.27 -8.91
C TYR A 116 3.54 11.94 -8.95
N GLY A 117 3.92 10.69 -9.23
CA GLY A 117 5.31 10.26 -9.20
C GLY A 117 5.81 9.74 -10.55
N VAL A 118 6.83 8.89 -10.48
CA VAL A 118 7.51 8.27 -11.64
C VAL A 118 6.61 7.42 -12.53
N GLY A 119 5.42 7.03 -12.07
CA GLY A 119 4.45 6.29 -12.88
C GLY A 119 3.51 7.20 -13.69
N LYS A 120 3.63 8.52 -13.56
CA LYS A 120 2.72 9.46 -14.21
C LYS A 120 2.90 9.45 -15.73
N GLY A 121 1.81 9.11 -16.42
CA GLY A 121 1.77 9.03 -17.88
C GLY A 121 2.25 7.70 -18.44
N GLU A 122 2.77 6.80 -17.61
CA GLU A 122 3.13 5.44 -18.03
C GLU A 122 1.88 4.70 -18.54
N GLN A 123 2.05 4.06 -19.69
CA GLN A 123 1.01 3.26 -20.34
C GLN A 123 1.34 1.77 -20.20
N GLY A 124 0.40 0.92 -20.59
CA GLY A 124 0.54 -0.52 -20.44
C GLY A 124 0.37 -0.97 -18.99
N LEU A 125 0.90 -2.14 -18.67
CA LEU A 125 0.77 -2.80 -17.38
C LEU A 125 1.94 -2.44 -16.46
N VAL A 126 1.66 -1.60 -15.46
CA VAL A 126 2.62 -1.19 -14.43
C VAL A 126 2.31 -1.90 -13.11
N ILE A 127 3.34 -2.49 -12.50
CA ILE A 127 3.20 -3.16 -11.20
C ILE A 127 3.93 -2.37 -10.12
N MET A 128 3.17 -1.88 -9.14
CA MET A 128 3.71 -1.37 -7.89
C MET A 128 4.00 -2.55 -6.95
N ILE A 129 5.22 -2.65 -6.43
CA ILE A 129 5.62 -3.63 -5.41
C ILE A 129 6.09 -2.89 -4.16
N THR A 130 5.45 -3.12 -3.02
CA THR A 130 5.87 -2.52 -1.74
C THR A 130 6.70 -3.51 -0.92
N ILE A 131 7.92 -3.10 -0.57
CA ILE A 131 8.87 -3.95 0.16
C ILE A 131 8.92 -3.54 1.64
N GLY A 132 8.22 -4.30 2.49
CA GLY A 132 8.15 -4.08 3.93
C GLY A 132 8.20 -5.38 4.73
N THR A 133 7.37 -5.47 5.77
CA THR A 133 7.21 -6.71 6.54
C THR A 133 6.74 -7.87 5.64
N GLY A 134 5.92 -7.58 4.63
CA GLY A 134 5.56 -8.48 3.54
C GLY A 134 5.95 -7.91 2.17
N LEU A 135 5.39 -8.50 1.12
CA LEU A 135 5.47 -8.01 -0.26
C LEU A 135 4.05 -7.68 -0.74
N GLY A 136 3.69 -6.40 -0.71
CA GLY A 136 2.42 -5.93 -1.26
C GLY A 136 2.55 -5.65 -2.76
N SER A 137 1.45 -5.73 -3.48
CA SER A 137 1.42 -5.36 -4.90
C SER A 137 0.15 -4.61 -5.30
N GLY A 138 0.27 -3.74 -6.30
CA GLY A 138 -0.84 -3.11 -6.99
C GLY A 138 -0.56 -3.14 -8.49
N ALA A 139 -1.57 -3.44 -9.30
CA ALA A 139 -1.43 -3.48 -10.75
C ALA A 139 -2.21 -2.32 -11.36
N PHE A 140 -1.63 -1.66 -12.36
CA PHE A 140 -2.23 -0.54 -13.06
C PHE A 140 -2.13 -0.79 -14.55
N TYR A 141 -3.24 -0.62 -15.28
CA TYR A 141 -3.25 -0.71 -16.72
C TYR A 141 -3.70 0.63 -17.31
N ASN A 142 -2.80 1.29 -18.06
CA ASN A 142 -3.00 2.64 -18.58
C ASN A 142 -3.42 3.64 -17.48
N GLY A 143 -2.76 3.56 -16.32
CA GLY A 143 -3.04 4.42 -15.16
C GLY A 143 -4.21 3.99 -14.28
N GLU A 144 -5.05 3.05 -14.72
CA GLU A 144 -6.21 2.58 -13.97
C GLU A 144 -5.88 1.39 -13.08
N LEU A 145 -6.30 1.42 -11.81
CA LEU A 145 -6.06 0.32 -10.88
C LEU A 145 -6.81 -0.95 -11.30
N ILE A 146 -6.07 -2.05 -11.43
CA ILE A 146 -6.62 -3.41 -11.39
C ILE A 146 -6.63 -3.86 -9.92
N PRO A 147 -7.82 -4.03 -9.30
CA PRO A 147 -7.91 -4.30 -7.87
C PRO A 147 -7.44 -5.71 -7.52
N ASN A 148 -6.98 -5.87 -6.28
CA ASN A 148 -6.68 -7.18 -5.65
C ASN A 148 -5.58 -8.00 -6.35
N PHE A 149 -4.45 -7.35 -6.67
CA PHE A 149 -3.24 -8.02 -7.11
C PHE A 149 -2.34 -8.35 -5.92
N GLU A 150 -2.21 -9.63 -5.56
CA GLU A 150 -1.52 -10.08 -4.33
C GLU A 150 -0.36 -11.03 -4.65
N LEU A 151 0.64 -10.53 -5.37
CA LEU A 151 1.78 -11.31 -5.87
C LEU A 151 2.67 -11.86 -4.74
N GLY A 152 2.68 -11.22 -3.58
CA GLY A 152 3.37 -11.74 -2.39
C GLY A 152 2.82 -13.08 -1.89
N GLN A 153 1.59 -13.46 -2.28
CA GLN A 153 0.92 -14.70 -1.88
C GLN A 153 1.31 -15.91 -2.72
N ILE A 154 2.13 -15.76 -3.78
CA ILE A 154 2.55 -16.88 -4.65
C ILE A 154 3.22 -17.97 -3.78
N PRO A 155 2.74 -19.23 -3.80
CA PRO A 155 3.41 -20.32 -3.09
C PRO A 155 4.83 -20.54 -3.60
N TYR A 156 5.79 -20.75 -2.70
CA TYR A 156 7.19 -20.90 -3.12
C TYR A 156 8.00 -21.84 -2.23
N LYS A 157 8.54 -22.90 -2.86
CA LYS A 157 9.29 -23.97 -2.18
C LYS A 157 8.48 -24.56 -1.02
N LYS A 158 9.03 -24.48 0.19
CA LYS A 158 8.41 -24.94 1.45
C LYS A 158 7.59 -23.85 2.16
N HIS A 159 7.47 -22.66 1.57
CA HIS A 159 6.75 -21.55 2.14
C HIS A 159 5.37 -21.45 1.49
N ASP A 160 4.34 -21.26 2.33
CA ASP A 160 2.96 -21.06 1.87
C ASP A 160 2.82 -19.86 0.92
N LYS A 161 3.69 -18.87 1.09
CA LYS A 161 3.75 -17.63 0.30
C LYS A 161 5.19 -17.11 0.18
N ILE A 162 5.53 -16.57 -0.99
CA ILE A 162 6.88 -16.13 -1.33
C ILE A 162 7.35 -14.95 -0.48
N GLU A 163 6.45 -14.08 -0.01
CA GLU A 163 6.82 -12.98 0.88
C GLU A 163 7.49 -13.48 2.16
N SER A 164 7.11 -14.66 2.67
CA SER A 164 7.75 -15.27 3.85
C SER A 164 9.23 -15.58 3.61
N TRP A 165 9.66 -15.69 2.35
CA TRP A 165 11.02 -16.01 1.95
C TRP A 165 11.82 -14.82 1.39
N ALA A 166 11.14 -13.88 0.70
CA ALA A 166 11.76 -12.79 -0.06
C ALA A 166 11.50 -11.37 0.49
N ALA A 167 10.58 -11.18 1.45
CA ALA A 167 10.33 -9.85 2.05
C ALA A 167 11.52 -9.35 2.91
N ALA A 168 11.49 -8.07 3.29
CA ALA A 168 12.53 -7.50 4.15
C ALA A 168 12.54 -8.16 5.55
N SER A 169 11.38 -8.55 6.07
CA SER A 169 11.30 -9.30 7.34
C SER A 169 12.02 -10.65 7.28
N ALA A 170 12.07 -11.31 6.11
CA ALA A 170 12.80 -12.55 5.93
C ALA A 170 14.32 -12.33 6.01
N ARG A 171 14.81 -11.20 5.49
CA ARG A 171 16.22 -10.80 5.62
C ARG A 171 16.61 -10.62 7.08
N GLU A 172 15.80 -9.89 7.85
CA GLU A 172 16.05 -9.62 9.27
C GLU A 172 15.99 -10.91 10.10
N ARG A 173 14.91 -11.68 9.96
CA ARG A 173 14.68 -12.94 10.68
C ARG A 173 15.81 -13.96 10.47
N GLU A 174 16.37 -14.03 9.27
CA GLU A 174 17.40 -15.01 8.91
C GLU A 174 18.82 -14.43 8.90
N GLY A 175 19.00 -13.17 9.27
CA GLY A 175 20.31 -12.50 9.29
C GLY A 175 21.01 -12.47 7.92
N LEU A 176 20.24 -12.31 6.84
CA LEU A 176 20.79 -12.38 5.48
C LEU A 176 21.58 -11.11 5.12
N SER A 177 22.71 -11.30 4.44
CA SER A 177 23.39 -10.18 3.79
C SER A 177 22.51 -9.58 2.69
N LEU A 178 22.70 -8.29 2.40
CA LEU A 178 21.93 -7.59 1.35
C LEU A 178 22.00 -8.34 0.02
N LYS A 179 23.18 -8.82 -0.38
CA LYS A 179 23.37 -9.64 -1.59
C LYS A 179 22.53 -10.91 -1.59
N LYS A 180 22.51 -11.65 -0.48
CA LYS A 180 21.74 -12.90 -0.38
C LYS A 180 20.24 -12.63 -0.46
N TRP A 181 19.76 -11.60 0.24
CA TRP A 181 18.37 -11.20 0.18
C TRP A 181 17.97 -10.69 -1.21
N ALA A 182 18.78 -9.83 -1.83
CA ALA A 182 18.49 -9.25 -3.14
C ALA A 182 18.33 -10.34 -4.21
N LYS A 183 19.12 -11.42 -4.16
CA LYS A 183 18.94 -12.59 -5.02
C LYS A 183 17.61 -13.33 -4.79
N ARG A 184 17.09 -13.34 -3.56
CA ARG A 184 15.76 -13.91 -3.28
C ARG A 184 14.65 -13.01 -3.82
N PHE A 185 14.83 -11.70 -3.64
CA PHE A 185 13.91 -10.71 -4.16
C PHE A 185 13.87 -10.74 -5.70
N ASP A 186 15.02 -10.87 -6.36
CA ASP A 186 15.13 -11.04 -7.82
C ASP A 186 14.40 -12.30 -8.32
N VAL A 187 14.43 -13.40 -7.57
CA VAL A 187 13.61 -14.59 -7.89
C VAL A 187 12.12 -14.29 -7.81
N PHE A 188 11.67 -13.49 -6.83
CA PHE A 188 10.28 -13.05 -6.78
C PHE A 188 9.95 -12.17 -8.00
N LEU A 189 10.80 -11.21 -8.35
CA LEU A 189 10.62 -10.38 -9.53
C LEU A 189 10.58 -11.21 -10.82
N GLY A 190 11.41 -12.25 -10.95
CA GLY A 190 11.38 -13.17 -12.09
C GLY A 190 10.08 -13.98 -12.18
N LEU A 191 9.44 -14.30 -11.06
CA LEU A 191 8.09 -14.88 -11.08
C LEU A 191 7.04 -13.86 -11.51
N VAL A 192 7.17 -12.59 -11.09
CA VAL A 192 6.28 -11.52 -11.55
C VAL A 192 6.39 -11.32 -13.06
N GLU A 193 7.61 -11.25 -13.59
CA GLU A 193 7.89 -11.18 -15.03
C GLU A 193 7.30 -12.38 -15.78
N LEU A 194 7.49 -13.59 -15.28
CA LEU A 194 6.96 -14.80 -15.91
C LEU A 194 5.42 -14.86 -15.92
N LEU A 195 4.79 -14.50 -14.80
CA LEU A 195 3.33 -14.66 -14.63
C LEU A 195 2.53 -13.53 -15.25
N ILE A 196 3.06 -12.31 -15.19
CA ILE A 196 2.32 -11.08 -15.48
C ILE A 196 2.94 -10.33 -16.67
N CYS A 197 4.25 -10.46 -16.88
CA CYS A 197 5.01 -9.78 -17.93
C CYS A 197 4.68 -8.28 -18.06
N PRO A 198 4.90 -7.48 -17.00
CA PRO A 198 4.52 -6.08 -17.01
C PRO A 198 5.51 -5.22 -17.82
N ASP A 199 5.07 -4.03 -18.24
CA ASP A 199 5.90 -3.05 -18.93
C ASP A 199 6.89 -2.35 -17.97
N LEU A 200 6.50 -2.21 -16.70
CA LEU A 200 7.30 -1.53 -15.68
C LEU A 200 6.99 -2.08 -14.28
N ILE A 201 8.03 -2.24 -13.46
CA ILE A 201 7.90 -2.51 -12.03
C ILE A 201 8.42 -1.31 -11.24
N ILE A 202 7.56 -0.78 -10.36
CA ILE A 202 7.91 0.32 -9.46
C ILE A 202 8.02 -0.22 -8.03
N LEU A 203 9.14 0.05 -7.36
CA LEU A 203 9.44 -0.42 -6.01
C LEU A 203 9.16 0.64 -4.95
N GLY A 204 8.13 0.41 -4.15
CA GLY A 204 7.81 1.19 -2.94
C GLY A 204 8.24 0.52 -1.64
N GLY A 205 7.75 1.06 -0.52
CA GLY A 205 8.02 0.54 0.82
C GLY A 205 9.34 1.05 1.42
N GLY A 206 9.63 0.63 2.66
CA GLY A 206 10.78 1.15 3.40
C GLY A 206 12.12 0.75 2.77
N THR A 207 12.19 -0.45 2.19
CA THR A 207 13.43 -1.03 1.65
C THR A 207 13.83 -0.43 0.31
N SER A 208 12.89 0.14 -0.46
CA SER A 208 13.21 0.74 -1.77
C SER A 208 14.15 1.94 -1.68
N LYS A 209 14.32 2.54 -0.49
CA LYS A 209 15.33 3.59 -0.23
C LYS A 209 16.77 3.13 -0.48
N HIS A 210 17.01 1.82 -0.38
CA HIS A 210 18.31 1.20 -0.59
C HIS A 210 18.45 0.61 -2.01
N PHE A 211 17.61 1.01 -2.96
CA PHE A 211 17.58 0.47 -4.32
C PHE A 211 18.96 0.45 -4.98
N GLU A 212 19.70 1.56 -4.88
CA GLU A 212 21.06 1.67 -5.44
C GLU A 212 22.03 0.61 -4.93
N GLU A 213 21.85 0.12 -3.70
CA GLU A 213 22.73 -0.89 -3.10
C GLU A 213 22.46 -2.31 -3.62
N PHE A 214 21.22 -2.58 -4.04
CA PHE A 214 20.80 -3.91 -4.49
C PHE A 214 20.43 -4.03 -5.97
N LYS A 215 20.28 -2.93 -6.71
CA LYS A 215 19.88 -2.92 -8.13
C LYS A 215 20.75 -3.82 -9.01
N LYS A 216 22.05 -3.92 -8.71
CA LYS A 216 23.01 -4.76 -9.44
C LYS A 216 22.76 -6.27 -9.31
N TYR A 217 21.86 -6.68 -8.43
CA TYR A 217 21.46 -8.08 -8.25
C TYR A 217 20.10 -8.38 -8.87
N ILE A 218 19.42 -7.38 -9.42
CA ILE A 218 18.18 -7.55 -10.18
C ILE A 218 18.58 -7.90 -11.62
N THR A 219 18.06 -9.01 -12.14
CA THR A 219 18.50 -9.58 -13.42
C THR A 219 17.38 -9.82 -14.43
N ILE A 220 16.14 -9.50 -14.05
CA ILE A 220 14.98 -9.55 -14.95
C ILE A 220 15.08 -8.51 -16.07
N ASP A 221 14.39 -8.75 -17.18
CA ASP A 221 14.40 -7.87 -18.36
C ASP A 221 13.48 -6.67 -18.17
N THR A 222 12.39 -6.84 -17.43
CA THR A 222 11.41 -5.80 -17.15
C THR A 222 12.09 -4.64 -16.40
N PRO A 223 11.92 -3.39 -16.85
CA PRO A 223 12.43 -2.23 -16.13
C PRO A 223 11.97 -2.17 -14.67
N VAL A 224 12.90 -1.92 -13.75
CA VAL A 224 12.63 -1.78 -12.32
C VAL A 224 13.15 -0.44 -11.81
N ILE A 225 12.27 0.38 -11.24
CA ILE A 225 12.63 1.71 -10.69
C ILE A 225 12.10 1.91 -9.27
N PRO A 226 12.75 2.72 -8.41
CA PRO A 226 12.25 3.02 -7.08
C PRO A 226 11.21 4.15 -7.11
N ALA A 227 10.19 4.06 -6.25
CA ALA A 227 9.21 5.14 -6.05
C ALA A 227 9.81 6.35 -5.31
N GLU A 228 9.45 7.57 -5.73
CA GLU A 228 9.95 8.83 -5.15
C GLU A 228 9.22 9.23 -3.86
N LEU A 229 7.90 8.99 -3.79
CA LEU A 229 7.02 9.46 -2.71
C LEU A 229 7.22 8.72 -1.37
N ARG A 230 8.05 7.67 -1.36
CA ARG A 230 8.56 6.94 -0.18
C ARG A 230 7.48 6.69 0.89
N ASN A 231 7.65 7.30 2.06
CA ASN A 231 6.80 7.09 3.25
C ASN A 231 5.45 7.81 3.16
N HIS A 232 5.26 8.69 2.19
CA HIS A 232 4.03 9.49 2.02
C HIS A 232 3.08 8.87 0.98
N ALA A 233 3.57 7.93 0.16
CA ALA A 233 2.80 7.29 -0.90
C ALA A 233 1.48 6.68 -0.41
N GLY A 234 1.46 6.05 0.77
CA GLY A 234 0.22 5.49 1.34
C GLY A 234 -0.84 6.56 1.65
N ILE A 235 -0.43 7.69 2.25
CA ILE A 235 -1.33 8.79 2.61
C ILE A 235 -1.84 9.50 1.36
N ILE A 236 -0.93 9.92 0.48
CA ILE A 236 -1.23 10.62 -0.77
C ILE A 236 -2.13 9.76 -1.66
N GLY A 237 -1.79 8.48 -1.76
CA GLY A 237 -2.50 7.51 -2.57
C GLY A 237 -3.90 7.20 -2.08
N ALA A 238 -4.06 7.07 -0.76
CA ALA A 238 -5.38 6.89 -0.16
C ALA A 238 -6.27 8.12 -0.41
N ALA A 239 -5.72 9.33 -0.26
CA ALA A 239 -6.42 10.57 -0.57
C ALA A 239 -6.81 10.67 -2.05
N ALA A 240 -5.92 10.30 -2.97
CA ALA A 240 -6.20 10.29 -4.41
C ALA A 240 -7.28 9.27 -4.78
N ALA A 241 -7.18 8.03 -4.26
CA ALA A 241 -8.15 6.97 -4.50
C ALA A 241 -9.57 7.35 -4.05
N ALA A 242 -9.71 8.18 -3.00
CA ALA A 242 -11.01 8.68 -2.57
C ALA A 242 -11.75 9.45 -3.68
N LEU A 243 -11.06 10.20 -4.53
CA LEU A 243 -11.71 10.94 -5.62
C LEU A 243 -12.28 10.05 -6.72
N HIS A 244 -11.75 8.83 -6.89
CA HIS A 244 -12.21 7.90 -7.93
C HIS A 244 -13.44 7.09 -7.48
N GLU A 245 -13.67 6.96 -6.17
CA GLU A 245 -14.86 6.27 -5.62
C GLU A 245 -16.01 7.21 -5.24
N ILE A 246 -15.75 8.51 -5.14
CA ILE A 246 -16.75 9.50 -4.77
C ILE A 246 -17.38 10.03 -6.07
N PRO A 247 -18.73 10.03 -6.19
CA PRO A 247 -19.40 10.64 -7.32
C PRO A 247 -18.88 12.08 -7.53
N GLN A 248 -18.45 12.38 -8.74
CA GLN A 248 -18.19 13.75 -9.14
C GLN A 248 -19.56 14.34 -9.50
N ASP A 249 -20.10 15.19 -8.63
CA ASP A 249 -21.30 15.97 -8.91
C ASP A 249 -21.08 16.94 -10.09
#